data_AF-A0A2E4I409-F1
#
_entry.id   AF-A0A2E4I409-F1
#
_cell.length_a   1.000
_cell.length_b   1.000
_cell.length_c   1.000
_cell.angle_alpha   90.00
_cell.angle_beta   90.00
_cell.angle_gamma   90.00
#
_symmetry.space_group_name_H-M   'P 1'
#
loop_
_entity.id
_entity.type
_entity.pdbx_description
1 polymer ?
#
loop_
_entity_poly.entity_id
_entity_poly.type
_entity_poly.pdbx_seq_one_letter_code
_entity_poly.pdbx_strand_id
1 'polypeptide(L)'
;MKLNRRQFTKTAGTGSIALAIAWQQACSEVAESGEVSTETVEVLLDSQGSRGIYQESQEFERLRRAVSGMIRTQQNLRDFTIDEDEQPSTVFWRG
;
A
#
# COMPACT_ATOMS: atom_id res chain seq x y z
N MET A 1 12.76 20.60 -6.71
CA MET A 1 12.10 20.62 -5.38
C MET A 1 12.00 22.06 -4.87
N LYS A 2 10.79 22.63 -4.81
CA LYS A 2 10.48 23.74 -3.91
C LYS A 2 9.16 23.42 -3.29
N LEU A 3 9.22 23.29 -2.01
CA LEU A 3 8.07 23.16 -1.19
C LEU A 3 8.00 24.53 -0.52
N ASN A 4 6.84 25.20 -0.72
CA ASN A 4 5.88 25.98 0.09
C ASN A 4 4.39 25.61 -0.17
N ARG A 5 3.79 24.53 0.32
CA ARG A 5 4.32 23.23 -0.10
C ARG A 5 5.53 22.89 0.84
N ARG A 6 6.08 23.81 1.67
CA ARG A 6 7.51 24.02 2.17
C ARG A 6 7.82 23.16 3.31
N GLN A 7 6.75 22.65 3.85
CA GLN A 7 6.69 21.88 5.03
C GLN A 7 6.00 20.57 4.68
N PHE A 8 5.08 20.53 3.71
CA PHE A 8 4.52 19.27 3.20
C PHE A 8 5.57 18.32 2.58
N THR A 9 6.64 18.78 1.93
CA THR A 9 7.83 17.91 1.67
C THR A 9 8.99 18.13 2.58
N LYS A 10 8.88 19.07 3.53
CA LYS A 10 9.83 19.00 4.63
C LYS A 10 9.53 17.82 5.55
N THR A 11 8.28 17.35 5.60
CA THR A 11 7.87 16.42 6.66
C THR A 11 7.01 15.23 6.20
N ALA A 12 6.18 15.35 5.16
CA ALA A 12 5.39 14.21 4.67
C ALA A 12 6.04 13.55 3.43
N GLY A 13 6.56 14.36 2.50
CA GLY A 13 6.81 13.97 1.12
C GLY A 13 8.06 13.17 0.72
N THR A 14 8.94 12.71 1.63
CA THR A 14 10.01 11.77 1.22
C THR A 14 9.62 10.33 1.52
N GLY A 15 8.91 10.09 2.63
CA GLY A 15 8.31 8.80 2.94
C GLY A 15 6.94 8.63 2.26
N SER A 16 6.01 9.58 2.40
CA SER A 16 4.61 9.35 2.00
C SER A 16 4.35 9.44 0.49
N ILE A 17 5.08 10.30 -0.25
CA ILE A 17 4.98 10.36 -1.71
C ILE A 17 5.69 9.14 -2.33
N ALA A 18 6.88 8.79 -1.83
CA ALA A 18 7.57 7.58 -2.26
C ALA A 18 6.75 6.33 -1.96
N LEU A 19 6.11 6.26 -0.79
CA LEU A 19 5.18 5.21 -0.40
C LEU A 19 3.99 5.13 -1.36
N ALA A 20 3.34 6.27 -1.66
CA ALA A 20 2.19 6.29 -2.56
C ALA A 20 2.56 5.85 -3.99
N ILE A 21 3.71 6.30 -4.50
CA ILE A 21 4.22 5.90 -5.82
C ILE A 21 4.59 4.42 -5.83
N ALA A 22 5.33 3.95 -4.83
CA ALA A 22 5.72 2.54 -4.71
C ALA A 22 4.49 1.64 -4.51
N TRP A 23 3.45 2.11 -3.82
CA TRP A 23 2.19 1.39 -3.71
C TRP A 23 1.46 1.29 -5.05
N GLN A 24 1.42 2.38 -5.83
CA GLN A 24 0.86 2.34 -7.19
C GLN A 24 1.65 1.39 -8.10
N GLN A 25 2.98 1.41 -8.01
CA GLN A 25 3.84 0.48 -8.74
C GLN A 25 3.55 -0.98 -8.35
N ALA A 26 3.45 -1.27 -7.04
CA ALA A 26 3.10 -2.60 -6.55
C ALA A 26 1.72 -3.07 -7.08
N CYS A 27 0.73 -2.17 -7.15
CA CYS A 27 -0.57 -2.48 -7.76
C CYS A 27 -0.45 -2.84 -9.25
N SER A 28 0.39 -2.14 -10.02
CA SER A 28 0.65 -2.46 -11.43
C SER A 28 1.32 -3.83 -11.57
N GLU A 29 2.35 -4.09 -10.78
CA GLU A 29 3.10 -5.35 -10.82
C GLU A 29 2.23 -6.56 -10.47
N VAL A 30 1.35 -6.43 -9.47
CA VAL A 30 0.39 -7.48 -9.12
C VAL A 30 -0.64 -7.68 -10.23
N ALA A 31 -1.08 -6.62 -10.92
CA ALA A 31 -2.00 -6.75 -12.04
C ALA A 31 -1.35 -7.45 -13.25
N GLU A 32 -0.06 -7.22 -13.50
CA GLU A 32 0.67 -7.77 -14.65
C GLU A 32 1.21 -9.20 -14.40
N SER A 33 1.79 -9.43 -13.22
CA SER A 33 2.56 -10.65 -12.91
C SER A 33 2.00 -11.46 -11.74
N GLY A 34 1.06 -10.88 -10.99
CA GLY A 34 0.55 -11.45 -9.75
C GLY A 34 1.46 -11.24 -8.53
N GLU A 35 2.68 -10.74 -8.71
CA GLU A 35 3.66 -10.56 -7.65
C GLU A 35 4.17 -9.12 -7.58
N VAL A 36 4.73 -8.72 -6.44
CA VAL A 36 5.44 -7.44 -6.28
C VAL A 36 6.94 -7.71 -6.39
N SER A 37 7.67 -6.82 -7.06
CA SER A 37 9.12 -6.89 -7.18
C SER A 37 9.83 -6.62 -5.85
N THR A 38 11.04 -7.15 -5.71
CA THR A 38 11.90 -6.92 -4.54
C THR A 38 12.16 -5.43 -4.36
N GLU A 39 12.50 -4.74 -5.45
CA GLU A 39 12.83 -3.32 -5.48
C GLU A 39 11.65 -2.46 -4.99
N THR A 40 10.43 -2.78 -5.44
CA THR A 40 9.23 -2.06 -5.00
C THR A 40 8.94 -2.27 -3.51
N VAL A 41 9.12 -3.49 -2.99
CA VAL A 41 8.96 -3.77 -1.55
C VAL A 41 10.03 -3.07 -0.71
N GLU A 42 11.27 -3.00 -1.18
CA GLU A 42 12.34 -2.27 -0.48
C GLU A 42 12.02 -0.78 -0.37
N VAL A 43 11.50 -0.15 -1.44
CA VAL A 43 11.08 1.25 -1.41
C VAL A 43 9.91 1.46 -0.44
N LEU A 44 8.94 0.53 -0.41
CA LEU A 44 7.84 0.56 0.56
C LEU A 44 8.39 0.48 2.00
N LEU A 45 9.34 -0.40 2.27
CA LEU A 45 9.96 -0.55 3.59
C LEU A 45 10.77 0.69 3.99
N ASP A 46 11.59 1.21 3.09
CA ASP A 46 12.44 2.39 3.35
C ASP A 46 11.58 3.62 3.67
N SER A 47 10.38 3.70 3.10
CA SER A 47 9.42 4.77 3.40
C SER A 47 8.82 4.68 4.82
N GLN A 48 8.82 3.50 5.43
CA GLN A 48 8.30 3.23 6.78
C GLN A 48 9.38 3.37 7.87
N GLY A 49 10.67 3.40 7.48
CA GLY A 49 11.80 3.57 8.39
C GLY A 49 12.81 2.43 8.28
N SER A 50 13.40 2.04 9.40
CA SER A 50 14.40 0.96 9.42
C SER A 50 13.77 -0.37 8.96
N ARG A 51 14.44 -1.06 8.02
CA ARG A 51 14.01 -2.37 7.49
C ARG A 51 13.92 -3.45 8.57
N GLY A 52 14.68 -3.31 9.67
CA GLY A 52 14.56 -4.13 10.88
C GLY A 52 14.54 -5.64 10.60
N ILE A 53 13.49 -6.30 11.07
CA ILE A 53 13.28 -7.75 10.97
C ILE A 53 13.16 -8.26 9.52
N TYR A 54 12.93 -7.38 8.54
CA TYR A 54 12.79 -7.76 7.13
C TYR A 54 14.11 -7.77 6.36
N GLN A 55 15.25 -7.59 7.04
CA GLN A 55 16.57 -7.78 6.41
C GLN A 55 16.88 -9.26 6.13
N GLU A 56 16.28 -10.17 6.88
CA GLU A 56 16.41 -11.61 6.63
C GLU A 56 15.62 -12.00 5.38
N SER A 57 16.23 -12.78 4.49
CA SER A 57 15.65 -13.14 3.19
C SER A 57 14.29 -13.84 3.31
N GLN A 58 14.12 -14.67 4.34
CA GLN A 58 12.85 -15.34 4.60
C GLN A 58 11.74 -14.37 5.00
N GLU A 59 12.03 -13.41 5.87
CA GLU A 59 11.08 -12.41 6.32
C GLU A 59 10.76 -11.40 5.21
N PHE A 60 11.75 -11.08 4.38
CA PHE A 60 11.54 -10.26 3.19
C PHE A 60 10.56 -10.90 2.21
N GLU A 61 10.74 -12.18 1.86
CA GLU A 61 9.82 -12.90 0.98
C GLU A 61 8.42 -13.04 1.58
N ARG A 62 8.33 -13.22 2.91
CA ARG A 62 7.05 -13.22 3.62
C ARG A 62 6.34 -11.88 3.47
N LEU A 63 7.06 -10.78 3.61
CA LEU A 63 6.51 -9.44 3.42
C LEU A 63 6.07 -9.23 1.98
N ARG A 64 6.89 -9.60 0.99
CA ARG A 64 6.56 -9.47 -0.44
C ARG A 64 5.24 -10.16 -0.78
N ARG A 65 5.05 -11.40 -0.30
CA ARG A 65 3.77 -12.12 -0.43
C ARG A 65 2.62 -11.43 0.29
N ALA A 66 2.85 -10.87 1.47
CA ALA A 66 1.83 -10.14 2.22
C ALA A 66 1.37 -8.87 1.48
N VAL A 67 2.30 -8.13 0.86
CA VAL A 67 1.96 -6.94 0.04
C VAL A 67 1.10 -7.35 -1.15
N SER A 68 1.48 -8.39 -1.91
CA SER A 68 0.66 -8.90 -3.01
C SER A 68 -0.72 -9.35 -2.53
N GLY A 69 -0.80 -10.04 -1.39
CA GLY A 69 -2.07 -10.48 -0.80
C GLY A 69 -2.97 -9.31 -0.38
N MET A 70 -2.39 -8.25 0.18
CA MET A 70 -3.12 -7.04 0.54
C MET A 70 -3.72 -6.35 -0.68
N ILE A 71 -2.93 -6.20 -1.75
CA ILE A 71 -3.39 -5.57 -3.00
C ILE A 71 -4.56 -6.36 -3.60
N ARG A 72 -4.46 -7.70 -3.66
CA ARG A 72 -5.55 -8.56 -4.14
C ARG A 72 -6.80 -8.44 -3.26
N THR A 73 -6.62 -8.42 -1.94
CA THR A 73 -7.74 -8.23 -1.00
C THR A 73 -8.43 -6.89 -1.23
N GLN A 74 -7.65 -5.82 -1.43
CA GLN A 74 -8.19 -4.50 -1.72
C GLN A 74 -8.95 -4.47 -3.05
N GLN A 75 -8.44 -5.12 -4.09
CA GLN A 75 -9.15 -5.26 -5.37
C GLN A 75 -10.48 -6.01 -5.18
N ASN A 76 -10.44 -7.18 -4.53
CA ASN A 76 -11.64 -7.97 -4.24
C ASN A 76 -12.68 -7.18 -3.45
N LEU A 77 -12.26 -6.36 -2.48
CA LEU A 77 -13.18 -5.50 -1.71
C LEU A 77 -13.81 -4.39 -2.55
N ARG A 78 -13.10 -3.88 -3.58
CA ARG A 78 -13.66 -2.87 -4.50
C ARG A 78 -14.62 -3.47 -5.51
N ASP A 79 -14.36 -4.70 -5.92
CA ASP A 79 -15.19 -5.43 -6.89
C ASP A 79 -16.36 -6.16 -6.21
N PHE A 80 -16.33 -6.26 -4.87
CA PHE A 80 -17.41 -6.87 -4.11
C PHE A 80 -18.71 -6.08 -4.30
N THR A 81 -19.67 -6.74 -4.93
CA THR A 81 -21.01 -6.18 -5.14
C THR A 81 -21.86 -6.51 -3.92
N ILE A 82 -22.42 -5.47 -3.30
CA ILE A 82 -23.40 -5.61 -2.23
C ILE A 82 -24.78 -5.66 -2.88
N ASP A 83 -25.63 -6.58 -2.42
CA ASP A 83 -27.02 -6.65 -2.88
C ASP A 83 -27.75 -5.35 -2.49
N GLU A 84 -28.53 -4.79 -3.41
CA GLU A 84 -29.28 -3.54 -3.18
C GLU A 84 -30.30 -3.70 -2.04
N ASP A 85 -30.79 -4.92 -1.80
CA ASP A 85 -31.74 -5.24 -0.74
C ASP A 85 -31.07 -5.56 0.60
N GLU A 86 -29.73 -5.65 0.65
CA GLU A 86 -29.00 -5.98 1.88
C GLU A 86 -28.90 -4.76 2.81
N GLN A 87 -29.57 -4.85 3.97
CA GLN A 87 -29.55 -3.77 4.94
C GLN A 87 -28.18 -3.68 5.65
N PRO A 88 -27.61 -2.47 5.81
CA PRO A 88 -26.35 -2.30 6.53
C PRO A 88 -26.51 -2.68 8.00
N SER A 89 -25.57 -3.49 8.50
CA SER A 89 -25.54 -3.91 9.91
C SER A 89 -25.24 -2.76 10.89
N THR A 90 -24.65 -1.66 10.41
CA THR A 90 -24.38 -0.45 11.20
C THR A 90 -24.51 0.78 10.31
N VAL A 91 -25.31 1.76 10.75
CA VAL A 91 -25.53 3.03 10.05
C VAL A 91 -24.87 4.15 10.85
N PHE A 92 -23.93 4.86 10.24
CA PHE A 92 -23.33 6.05 10.84
C PHE A 92 -24.06 7.30 10.35
N TRP A 93 -24.75 7.97 11.26
CA TRP A 93 -25.36 9.28 11.00
C TRP A 93 -24.35 10.40 11.29
N ARG A 94 -24.17 11.30 10.32
CA ARG A 94 -23.58 12.64 10.57
C ARG A 94 -24.74 13.61 10.79
N GLY A 95 -24.94 14.04 12.03
CA GLY A 95 -25.70 15.23 12.37
C GLY A 95 -24.88 16.49 12.15
#